data_AF-E4YFN2-F1
#
_entry.id   AF-E4YFN2-F1
#
_cell.length_a   1.000
_cell.length_b   1.000
_cell.length_c   1.000
_cell.angle_alpha   90.00
_cell.angle_beta   90.00
_cell.angle_gamma   90.00
#
_symmetry.space_group_name_H-M   'P 1'
#
loop_
_entity.id
_entity.type
_entity.pdbx_description
1 polymer ?
#
loop_
_entity_poly.entity_id
_entity_poly.type
_entity_poly.pdbx_seq_one_letter_code
_entity_poly.pdbx_strand_id
1 'polypeptide(L)'
;MISFFQPGIFDKLKKLKTLSVEKLPLYCDCQISYFISYLDSKRRSEGIAPHTTCSGGRLKDGDLSMHELIRDLDPSRLYCPTSYDLPEMRKCPDEPTCPAECSCKAATSDTIHMNCRDKRLQKVPKHGPENVVNLILEDNELTELRAREFTQYRRIQGLDLSKNKIETIDEKAFDGLVNLQKLYLYENQLTSIGPGTLNGLRGLQTIMMNSNKLKCLPADLLSDQRGSLIM
;
A
#
# COMPACT_ATOMS: atom_id res chain seq x y z
N MET A 1 -8.77 6.21 -13.23
CA MET A 1 -7.98 6.88 -14.27
C MET A 1 -7.04 7.85 -13.57
N ILE A 2 -5.80 7.97 -14.03
CA ILE A 2 -4.80 8.88 -13.46
C ILE A 2 -4.90 10.21 -14.22
N SER A 3 -5.20 11.30 -13.51
CA SER A 3 -5.31 12.65 -14.10
C SER A 3 -4.28 13.65 -13.58
N PHE A 4 -3.49 13.28 -12.56
CA PHE A 4 -2.58 14.20 -11.90
C PHE A 4 -1.23 13.56 -11.61
N PHE A 5 -0.16 14.30 -11.89
CA PHE A 5 1.19 13.99 -11.48
C PHE A 5 1.71 15.15 -10.65
N GLN A 6 2.09 14.87 -9.41
CA GLN A 6 2.58 15.91 -8.52
C GLN A 6 3.83 16.58 -9.11
N PRO A 7 3.87 17.92 -9.18
CA PRO A 7 5.05 18.65 -9.61
C PRO A 7 6.29 18.22 -8.81
N GLY A 8 7.37 17.90 -9.51
CA GLY A 8 8.64 17.48 -8.93
C GLY A 8 8.81 15.97 -8.74
N ILE A 9 7.78 15.14 -9.04
CA ILE A 9 7.86 13.68 -8.89
C ILE A 9 9.01 13.05 -9.71
N PHE A 10 9.46 13.71 -10.77
CA PHE A 10 10.56 13.24 -11.61
C PHE A 10 11.92 13.92 -11.33
N ASP A 11 12.00 14.91 -10.44
CA ASP A 11 13.19 15.75 -10.25
C ASP A 11 14.41 14.97 -9.76
N LYS A 12 14.17 13.91 -8.97
CA LYS A 12 15.23 13.05 -8.45
C LYS A 12 15.76 12.06 -9.50
N LEU A 13 15.07 11.87 -10.63
CA LEU A 13 15.38 10.88 -11.65
C LEU A 13 16.41 11.41 -12.69
N LYS A 14 17.55 11.91 -12.22
CA LYS A 14 18.57 12.59 -13.05
C LYS A 14 19.20 11.73 -14.15
N LYS A 15 19.06 10.39 -14.07
CA LYS A 15 19.62 9.42 -15.04
C LYS A 15 18.54 8.65 -15.83
N LEU A 16 17.29 9.10 -15.80
CA LEU A 16 16.18 8.39 -16.43
C LEU A 16 16.38 8.33 -17.95
N LYS A 17 16.45 7.11 -18.50
CA LYS A 17 16.56 6.85 -19.94
C LYS A 17 15.25 6.33 -20.52
N THR A 18 14.51 5.56 -19.73
CA THR A 18 13.24 4.95 -20.12
C THR A 18 12.19 5.18 -19.03
N LEU A 19 10.96 5.47 -19.45
CA LEU A 19 9.79 5.59 -18.59
C LEU A 19 8.60 5.04 -19.38
N SER A 20 8.14 3.84 -19.04
CA SER A 20 6.93 3.29 -19.65
C SER A 20 5.74 3.57 -18.75
N VAL A 21 4.72 4.26 -19.29
CA VAL A 21 3.44 4.53 -18.62
C VAL A 21 2.25 4.16 -19.52
N GLU A 22 2.49 3.35 -20.54
CA GLU A 22 1.53 3.02 -21.61
C GLU A 22 0.31 2.25 -21.11
N LYS A 23 0.45 1.53 -19.98
CA LYS A 23 -0.64 0.77 -19.35
C LYS A 23 -1.39 1.57 -18.29
N LEU A 24 -1.04 2.85 -18.08
CA LEU A 24 -1.75 3.69 -17.13
C LEU A 24 -2.98 4.30 -17.81
N PRO A 25 -4.20 4.14 -17.26
CA PRO A 25 -5.40 4.72 -17.85
C PRO A 25 -5.43 6.22 -17.56
N LEU A 26 -4.78 7.02 -18.41
CA LEU A 26 -4.62 8.47 -18.23
C LEU A 26 -5.88 9.22 -18.63
N TYR A 27 -6.31 10.16 -17.79
CA TYR A 27 -7.34 11.14 -18.12
C TYR A 27 -6.67 12.51 -18.32
N CYS A 28 -6.70 13.00 -19.55
CA CYS A 28 -5.90 14.14 -19.98
C CYS A 28 -6.70 15.44 -19.94
N ASP A 29 -6.65 16.11 -18.79
CA ASP A 29 -7.22 17.44 -18.54
C ASP A 29 -6.12 18.42 -18.09
N CYS A 30 -6.49 19.58 -17.57
CA CYS A 30 -5.50 20.56 -17.11
C CYS A 30 -4.58 20.05 -15.98
N GLN A 31 -5.00 19.04 -15.20
CA GLN A 31 -4.23 18.54 -14.05
C GLN A 31 -3.02 17.70 -14.48
N ILE A 32 -3.00 17.18 -15.70
CA ILE A 32 -1.86 16.43 -16.25
C ILE A 32 -0.82 17.34 -16.94
N SER A 33 -1.07 18.65 -17.02
CA SER A 33 -0.24 19.62 -17.74
C SER A 33 1.24 19.61 -17.33
N TYR A 34 1.53 19.40 -16.04
CA TYR A 34 2.90 19.23 -15.55
C TYR A 34 3.60 18.03 -16.21
N PHE A 35 2.91 16.89 -16.30
CA PHE A 35 3.48 15.69 -16.90
C PHE A 35 3.74 15.87 -18.39
N ILE A 36 2.80 16.47 -19.13
CA ILE A 36 2.97 16.75 -20.56
C ILE A 36 4.14 17.73 -20.76
N SER A 37 4.22 18.80 -19.95
CA SER A 37 5.33 19.75 -19.99
C SER A 37 6.69 19.08 -19.67
N TYR A 38 6.70 18.13 -18.74
CA TYR A 38 7.88 17.32 -18.44
C TYR A 38 8.27 16.45 -19.64
N LEU A 39 7.32 15.77 -20.29
CA LEU A 39 7.58 14.97 -21.50
C LEU A 39 8.13 15.82 -22.64
N ASP A 40 7.58 17.03 -22.87
CA ASP A 40 8.09 17.97 -23.86
C ASP A 40 9.53 18.38 -23.57
N SER A 41 9.88 18.62 -22.30
CA SER A 41 11.27 18.91 -21.90
C SER A 41 12.24 17.74 -22.17
N LYS A 42 11.70 16.52 -22.29
CA LYS A 42 12.42 15.27 -22.54
C LYS A 42 12.23 14.72 -23.95
N ARG A 43 11.59 15.46 -24.87
CA ARG A 43 11.17 15.01 -26.21
C ARG A 43 12.30 14.51 -27.13
N ARG A 44 13.57 14.76 -26.77
CA ARG A 44 14.76 14.19 -27.43
C ARG A 44 15.14 12.79 -26.93
N SER A 45 14.46 12.27 -25.92
CA SER A 45 14.72 10.94 -25.32
C SER A 45 13.65 9.96 -25.77
N GLU A 46 13.97 9.12 -26.75
CA GLU A 46 13.06 8.15 -27.38
C GLU A 46 12.44 7.13 -26.39
N GLY A 47 13.02 6.97 -25.20
CA GLY A 47 12.56 5.99 -24.20
C GLY A 47 11.49 6.50 -23.21
N ILE A 48 11.10 7.79 -23.25
CA ILE A 48 10.19 8.37 -22.26
C ILE A 48 8.76 8.45 -22.84
N ALA A 49 7.87 7.60 -22.32
CA ALA A 49 6.45 7.52 -22.64
C ALA A 49 6.11 7.43 -24.16
N PRO A 50 6.81 6.62 -24.97
CA PRO A 50 6.74 6.69 -26.43
C PRO A 50 5.37 6.32 -27.02
N HIS A 51 4.62 5.41 -26.40
CA HIS A 51 3.30 4.96 -26.87
C HIS A 51 2.19 5.26 -25.86
N THR A 52 2.37 6.26 -25.03
CA THR A 52 1.39 6.60 -23.99
C THR A 52 0.22 7.35 -24.59
N THR A 53 -0.99 6.86 -24.32
CA THR A 53 -2.23 7.44 -24.81
C THR A 53 -3.15 7.86 -23.67
N CYS A 54 -4.04 8.80 -23.96
CA CYS A 54 -5.11 9.20 -23.07
C CYS A 54 -6.32 8.29 -23.26
N SER A 55 -6.84 7.73 -22.17
CA SER A 55 -8.09 6.96 -22.18
C SER A 55 -9.33 7.87 -22.32
N GLY A 56 -9.14 9.17 -22.13
CA GLY A 56 -10.13 10.23 -22.29
C GLY A 56 -9.51 11.55 -21.83
N GLY A 57 -10.20 12.67 -22.01
CA GLY A 57 -9.66 13.96 -21.62
C GLY A 57 -10.58 15.11 -21.96
N ARG A 58 -10.18 16.32 -21.54
CA ARG A 58 -10.96 17.53 -21.75
C ARG A 58 -10.05 18.66 -22.22
N LEU A 59 -10.39 19.21 -23.38
CA LEU A 59 -9.73 20.35 -24.00
C LEU A 59 -10.63 21.58 -23.95
N LYS A 60 -10.04 22.75 -24.19
CA LYS A 60 -10.78 24.01 -24.37
C LYS A 60 -11.71 23.96 -25.58
N ASP A 61 -11.34 23.19 -26.60
CA ASP A 61 -12.06 23.07 -27.88
C ASP A 61 -13.08 21.91 -27.89
N GLY A 62 -13.26 21.19 -26.78
CA GLY A 62 -14.14 20.03 -26.67
C GLY A 62 -13.52 18.83 -25.95
N ASP A 63 -14.16 17.68 -26.06
CA ASP A 63 -13.64 16.44 -25.46
C ASP A 63 -12.51 15.84 -26.30
N LEU A 64 -11.54 15.25 -25.62
CA LEU A 64 -10.41 14.59 -26.25
C LEU A 64 -10.84 13.25 -26.87
N SER A 65 -10.32 12.93 -28.06
CA SER A 65 -10.57 11.63 -28.67
C SER A 65 -9.96 10.50 -27.81
N MET A 66 -10.66 9.38 -27.71
CA MET A 66 -10.09 8.21 -27.02
C MET A 66 -8.81 7.74 -27.71
N HIS A 67 -7.80 7.43 -26.91
CA HIS A 67 -6.48 6.93 -27.32
C HIS A 67 -5.59 7.93 -28.06
N GLU A 68 -5.80 9.23 -27.86
CA GLU A 68 -4.88 10.26 -28.37
C GLU A 68 -3.50 10.16 -27.71
N LEU A 69 -2.44 10.29 -28.50
CA LEU A 69 -1.06 10.19 -28.01
C LEU A 69 -0.69 11.40 -27.16
N ILE A 70 -0.17 11.15 -25.95
CA ILE A 70 0.12 12.22 -25.00
C ILE A 70 1.18 13.22 -25.50
N ARG A 71 2.10 12.77 -26.36
CA ARG A 71 3.16 13.60 -26.97
C ARG A 71 2.66 14.60 -28.00
N ASP A 72 1.45 14.39 -28.51
CA ASP A 72 0.81 15.22 -29.52
C ASP A 72 -0.14 16.24 -28.87
N LEU A 73 -0.32 16.16 -27.55
CA LEU A 73 -1.11 17.12 -26.78
C LEU A 73 -0.33 18.40 -26.50
N ASP A 74 -1.00 19.53 -26.72
CA ASP A 74 -0.51 20.84 -26.31
C ASP A 74 -1.01 21.14 -24.87
N PRO A 75 -0.09 21.37 -23.90
CA PRO A 75 -0.46 21.72 -22.53
C PRO A 75 -1.44 22.89 -22.43
N SER A 76 -1.39 23.84 -23.37
CA SER A 76 -2.22 25.05 -23.37
C SER A 76 -3.67 24.78 -23.75
N ARG A 77 -3.96 23.64 -24.40
CA ARG A 77 -5.32 23.25 -24.82
C ARG A 77 -6.08 22.49 -23.75
N LEU A 78 -5.39 21.99 -22.72
CA LEU A 78 -6.01 21.24 -21.63
C LEU A 78 -6.93 22.13 -20.79
N TYR A 79 -8.05 21.57 -20.34
CA TYR A 79 -9.07 22.33 -19.64
C TYR A 79 -9.64 21.57 -18.44
N CYS A 80 -9.78 22.27 -17.31
CA CYS A 80 -10.62 21.85 -16.19
C CYS A 80 -11.57 22.99 -15.81
N PRO A 81 -12.82 22.69 -15.44
CA PRO A 81 -13.71 23.70 -14.87
C PRO A 81 -13.17 24.20 -13.53
N THR A 82 -13.41 25.47 -13.22
CA THR A 82 -12.97 26.14 -11.97
C THR A 82 -13.48 25.45 -10.69
N SER A 83 -14.59 24.72 -10.74
CA SER A 83 -15.11 23.93 -9.61
C SER A 83 -14.29 22.67 -9.31
N TYR A 84 -13.49 22.19 -10.26
CA TYR A 84 -12.60 21.03 -10.13
C TYR A 84 -11.13 21.43 -9.99
N ASP A 85 -10.84 22.74 -10.02
CA ASP A 85 -9.49 23.29 -9.89
C ASP A 85 -9.17 23.73 -8.46
N LEU A 86 -9.69 22.98 -7.48
CA LEU A 86 -9.43 23.23 -6.07
C LEU A 86 -8.05 22.65 -5.69
N PRO A 87 -7.20 23.41 -4.97
CA PRO A 87 -5.88 22.92 -4.52
C PRO A 87 -5.93 21.61 -3.73
N GLU A 88 -7.04 21.33 -3.05
CA GLU A 88 -7.27 20.09 -2.28
C GLU A 88 -7.42 18.85 -3.19
N MET A 89 -7.93 19.02 -4.43
CA MET A 89 -8.04 17.94 -5.41
C MET A 89 -6.73 17.71 -6.20
N ARG A 90 -5.76 18.63 -6.09
CA ARG A 90 -4.40 18.57 -6.64
C ARG A 90 -3.38 17.92 -5.72
N LYS A 91 -3.86 17.24 -4.69
CA LYS A 91 -3.01 16.47 -3.79
C LYS A 91 -3.31 15.01 -3.99
N CYS A 92 -2.28 14.21 -4.26
CA CYS A 92 -2.32 12.84 -3.77
C CYS A 92 -2.65 12.91 -2.28
N PRO A 93 -3.53 12.06 -1.72
CA PRO A 93 -3.79 12.08 -0.28
C PRO A 93 -2.45 12.24 0.44
N ASP A 94 -2.35 13.34 1.22
CA ASP A 94 -1.11 13.78 1.87
C ASP A 94 -0.49 12.58 2.62
N GLU A 95 0.84 12.57 2.76
CA GLU A 95 1.68 11.58 3.48
C GLU A 95 0.91 10.58 4.33
N PRO A 96 1.17 9.25 4.22
CA PRO A 96 0.32 8.18 4.74
C PRO A 96 -0.30 8.54 6.10
N THR A 97 -1.51 9.08 6.03
CA THR A 97 -2.23 9.58 7.20
C THR A 97 -2.75 8.38 7.97
N CYS A 98 -3.01 8.57 9.26
CA CYS A 98 -3.71 7.53 10.02
C CYS A 98 -5.03 7.17 9.32
N PRO A 99 -5.36 5.88 9.10
CA PRO A 99 -6.65 5.50 8.54
C PRO A 99 -7.79 6.06 9.39
N ALA A 100 -8.90 6.44 8.75
CA ALA A 100 -10.03 7.08 9.42
C ALA A 100 -10.67 6.19 10.51
N GLU A 101 -10.58 4.88 10.34
CA GLU A 101 -11.09 3.89 11.28
C GLU A 101 -10.16 3.71 12.49
N CYS A 102 -8.91 4.16 12.40
CA CYS A 102 -7.86 3.88 13.36
C CYS A 102 -7.44 5.14 14.13
N SER A 103 -6.90 4.92 15.33
CA SER A 103 -6.24 5.94 16.15
C SER A 103 -4.74 5.72 16.11
N CYS A 104 -3.99 6.71 15.64
CA CYS A 104 -2.52 6.68 15.62
C CYS A 104 -1.95 7.62 16.69
N LYS A 105 -1.05 7.10 17.52
CA LYS A 105 -0.36 7.87 18.56
C LYS A 105 1.15 7.74 18.39
N ALA A 106 1.88 8.83 18.59
CA ALA A 106 3.34 8.79 18.61
C ALA A 106 3.82 7.92 19.80
N ALA A 107 4.63 6.91 19.50
CA ALA A 107 5.32 6.07 20.47
C ALA A 107 6.67 6.70 20.86
N THR A 108 7.37 7.28 19.89
CA THR A 108 8.59 8.09 20.04
C THR A 108 8.55 9.22 19.01
N SER A 109 9.65 9.97 18.87
CA SER A 109 9.77 11.01 17.84
C SER A 109 9.64 10.51 16.40
N ASP A 110 9.87 9.21 16.13
CA ASP A 110 9.84 8.63 14.77
C ASP A 110 8.97 7.36 14.67
N THR A 111 8.23 6.98 15.71
CA THR A 111 7.46 5.72 15.69
C THR A 111 6.02 5.91 16.10
N ILE A 112 5.13 5.08 15.54
CA ILE A 112 3.69 5.18 15.74
C ILE A 112 3.11 3.89 16.30
N HIS A 113 2.19 4.03 17.25
CA HIS A 113 1.25 2.99 17.66
C HIS A 113 -0.09 3.22 16.95
N MET A 114 -0.53 2.24 16.17
CA MET A 114 -1.76 2.30 15.39
C MET A 114 -2.79 1.32 15.97
N ASN A 115 -3.89 1.86 16.47
CA ASN A 115 -4.96 1.10 17.09
C ASN A 115 -6.24 1.16 16.24
N CYS A 116 -6.65 0.00 15.74
CA CYS A 116 -7.82 -0.22 14.89
C CYS A 116 -8.79 -1.24 15.55
N ARG A 117 -8.80 -1.36 16.88
CA ARG A 117 -9.64 -2.31 17.61
C ARG A 117 -11.13 -1.96 17.48
N ASP A 118 -11.97 -2.99 17.35
CA ASP A 118 -13.44 -2.85 17.33
C ASP A 118 -13.93 -1.85 16.29
N LYS A 119 -13.50 -2.10 15.05
CA LYS A 119 -13.85 -1.28 13.86
C LYS A 119 -14.59 -2.06 12.80
N ARG A 120 -14.94 -3.33 13.10
CA ARG A 120 -15.60 -4.26 12.17
C ARG A 120 -14.83 -4.39 10.85
N LEU A 121 -13.50 -4.30 10.93
CA LEU A 121 -12.66 -4.38 9.74
C LEU A 121 -12.68 -5.79 9.19
N GLN A 122 -13.00 -5.90 7.90
CA GLN A 122 -12.94 -7.17 7.16
C GLN A 122 -11.60 -7.35 6.43
N LYS A 123 -10.77 -6.29 6.37
CA LYS A 123 -9.45 -6.28 5.74
C LYS A 123 -8.47 -5.43 6.53
N VAL A 124 -7.18 -5.71 6.37
CA VAL A 124 -6.11 -4.87 6.93
C VAL A 124 -6.10 -3.52 6.19
N PRO A 125 -6.05 -2.37 6.90
CA PRO A 125 -5.92 -1.07 6.25
C PRO A 125 -4.64 -0.99 5.41
N LYS A 126 -4.73 -0.58 4.14
CA LYS A 126 -3.59 -0.52 3.19
C LYS A 126 -2.95 0.87 3.07
N HIS A 127 -3.47 1.85 3.80
CA HIS A 127 -3.08 3.25 3.71
C HIS A 127 -2.86 3.82 5.11
N GLY A 128 -1.78 3.40 5.77
CA GLY A 128 -1.38 3.95 7.09
C GLY A 128 0.11 4.33 7.15
N PRO A 129 0.56 4.95 8.25
CA PRO A 129 1.95 5.39 8.38
C PRO A 129 2.95 4.22 8.25
N GLU A 130 4.08 4.43 7.56
CA GLU A 130 5.10 3.37 7.36
C GLU A 130 5.94 3.08 8.61
N ASN A 131 5.99 4.04 9.55
CA ASN A 131 6.74 3.96 10.80
C ASN A 131 5.91 3.41 11.98
N VAL A 132 4.87 2.63 11.69
CA VAL A 132 4.12 1.89 12.70
C VAL A 132 5.00 0.79 13.30
N VAL A 133 5.07 0.77 14.63
CA VAL A 133 5.79 -0.24 15.41
C VAL A 133 4.84 -1.24 16.07
N ASN A 134 3.66 -0.80 16.51
CA ASN A 134 2.62 -1.70 17.00
C ASN A 134 1.33 -1.46 16.23
N LEU A 135 0.79 -2.52 15.63
CA LEU A 135 -0.47 -2.53 14.90
C LEU A 135 -1.48 -3.41 15.66
N ILE A 136 -2.55 -2.79 16.16
CA ILE A 136 -3.62 -3.48 16.89
C ILE A 136 -4.84 -3.57 15.99
N LEU A 137 -5.19 -4.79 15.60
CA LEU A 137 -6.37 -5.17 14.83
C LEU A 137 -7.29 -6.11 15.62
N GLU A 138 -7.13 -6.20 16.95
CA GLU A 138 -7.97 -7.00 17.84
C GLU A 138 -9.46 -6.69 17.64
N ASP A 139 -10.32 -7.68 17.80
CA ASP A 139 -11.79 -7.52 17.81
C ASP A 139 -12.31 -6.91 16.51
N ASN A 140 -12.04 -7.60 15.40
CA ASN A 140 -12.48 -7.23 14.07
C ASN A 140 -13.05 -8.46 13.34
N GLU A 141 -13.34 -8.32 12.04
CA GLU A 141 -13.99 -9.35 11.23
C GLU A 141 -13.08 -9.90 10.14
N LEU A 142 -11.76 -9.89 10.36
CA LEU A 142 -10.79 -10.45 9.41
C LEU A 142 -11.01 -11.95 9.29
N THR A 143 -11.20 -12.46 8.08
CA THR A 143 -11.46 -13.89 7.82
C THR A 143 -10.27 -14.64 7.23
N GLU A 144 -9.37 -13.93 6.56
CA GLU A 144 -8.18 -14.50 5.92
C GLU A 144 -7.03 -13.48 5.94
N LEU A 145 -5.79 -13.97 5.94
CA LEU A 145 -4.60 -13.15 5.68
C LEU A 145 -3.98 -13.58 4.35
N ARG A 146 -3.93 -12.66 3.39
CA ARG A 146 -3.42 -12.95 2.04
C ARG A 146 -1.91 -12.75 1.98
N ALA A 147 -1.29 -13.27 0.92
CA ALA A 147 0.12 -13.02 0.64
C ALA A 147 0.44 -11.52 0.72
N ARG A 148 1.49 -11.16 1.47
CA ARG A 148 2.04 -9.80 1.55
C ARG A 148 1.09 -8.75 2.11
N GLU A 149 0.11 -9.17 2.93
CA GLU A 149 -0.92 -8.28 3.49
C GLU A 149 -0.34 -7.10 4.27
N PHE A 150 0.81 -7.29 4.94
CA PHE A 150 1.46 -6.27 5.78
C PHE A 150 2.64 -5.55 5.11
N THR A 151 2.77 -5.58 3.78
CA THR A 151 3.95 -5.04 3.06
C THR A 151 4.28 -3.58 3.34
N GLN A 152 3.28 -2.77 3.72
CA GLN A 152 3.45 -1.37 4.09
C GLN A 152 4.07 -1.20 5.49
N TYR A 153 3.80 -2.13 6.41
CA TYR A 153 4.10 -2.02 7.83
C TYR A 153 5.39 -2.75 8.21
N ARG A 154 6.46 -2.57 7.44
CA ARG A 154 7.71 -3.36 7.57
C ARG A 154 8.47 -3.15 8.89
N ARG A 155 8.13 -2.09 9.62
CA ARG A 155 8.75 -1.70 10.89
C ARG A 155 8.04 -2.25 12.12
N ILE A 156 6.93 -2.98 11.96
CA ILE A 156 6.19 -3.50 13.11
C ILE A 156 7.00 -4.51 13.90
N GLN A 157 6.89 -4.38 15.21
CA GLN A 157 7.45 -5.27 16.22
C GLN A 157 6.33 -6.01 16.96
N GLY A 158 5.16 -5.38 17.09
CA GLY A 158 3.95 -6.01 17.64
C GLY A 158 2.80 -6.01 16.63
N LEU A 159 2.21 -7.18 16.40
CA LEU A 159 1.02 -7.36 15.59
C LEU A 159 -0.04 -8.13 16.39
N ASP A 160 -1.16 -7.48 16.65
CA ASP A 160 -2.29 -8.07 17.35
C ASP A 160 -3.46 -8.28 16.38
N LEU A 161 -3.73 -9.55 16.07
CA LEU A 161 -4.81 -10.04 15.22
C LEU A 161 -5.79 -10.90 16.03
N SER A 162 -5.74 -10.82 17.36
CA SER A 162 -6.58 -11.64 18.23
C SER A 162 -8.06 -11.30 18.09
N LYS A 163 -8.96 -12.21 18.50
CA LYS A 163 -10.42 -12.00 18.47
C LYS A 163 -10.93 -11.57 17.09
N ASN A 164 -10.41 -12.20 16.05
CA ASN A 164 -10.91 -12.04 14.69
C ASN A 164 -11.61 -13.33 14.25
N LYS A 165 -11.95 -13.42 12.96
CA LYS A 165 -12.60 -14.60 12.36
C LYS A 165 -11.64 -15.34 11.43
N ILE A 166 -10.32 -15.25 11.65
CA ILE A 166 -9.32 -15.72 10.69
C ILE A 166 -9.35 -17.25 10.64
N GLU A 167 -9.64 -17.79 9.45
CA GLU A 167 -9.68 -19.22 9.18
C GLU A 167 -8.41 -19.71 8.47
N THR A 168 -7.83 -18.87 7.61
CA THR A 168 -6.68 -19.19 6.78
C THR A 168 -5.62 -18.08 6.79
N ILE A 169 -4.36 -18.49 6.73
CA ILE A 169 -3.20 -17.61 6.61
C ILE A 169 -2.37 -18.12 5.44
N ASP A 170 -2.17 -17.25 4.44
CA ASP A 170 -1.26 -17.53 3.32
C ASP A 170 0.19 -17.65 3.82
N GLU A 171 0.96 -18.55 3.22
CA GLU A 171 2.38 -18.78 3.55
C GLU A 171 3.22 -17.49 3.55
N LYS A 172 2.87 -16.53 2.69
CA LYS A 172 3.57 -15.25 2.52
C LYS A 172 2.87 -14.09 3.19
N ALA A 173 1.90 -14.33 4.07
CA ALA A 173 1.13 -13.26 4.71
C ALA A 173 2.02 -12.28 5.48
N PHE A 174 3.05 -12.79 6.14
CA PHE A 174 3.98 -12.03 6.97
C PHE A 174 5.32 -11.71 6.28
N ASP A 175 5.40 -11.89 4.95
CA ASP A 175 6.60 -11.60 4.16
C ASP A 175 7.10 -10.17 4.42
N GLY A 176 8.37 -10.04 4.81
CA GLY A 176 9.04 -8.75 5.02
C GLY A 176 8.92 -8.19 6.44
N LEU A 177 8.21 -8.86 7.36
CA LEU A 177 8.11 -8.46 8.77
C LEU A 177 9.31 -8.92 9.61
N VAL A 178 10.52 -8.57 9.16
CA VAL A 178 11.79 -9.05 9.75
C VAL A 178 12.03 -8.59 11.19
N ASN A 179 11.32 -7.53 11.62
CA ASN A 179 11.42 -6.94 12.97
C ASN A 179 10.31 -7.42 13.91
N LEU A 180 9.39 -8.27 13.45
CA LEU A 180 8.26 -8.71 14.27
C LEU A 180 8.75 -9.54 15.45
N GLN A 181 8.36 -9.14 16.66
CA GLN A 181 8.73 -9.79 17.93
C GLN A 181 7.53 -10.47 18.58
N LYS A 182 6.33 -9.90 18.44
CA LYS A 182 5.11 -10.37 19.09
C LYS A 182 4.00 -10.50 18.06
N LEU A 183 3.45 -11.72 17.94
CA LEU A 183 2.32 -12.03 17.08
C LEU A 183 1.17 -12.64 17.90
N TYR A 184 0.04 -11.95 17.98
CA TYR A 184 -1.14 -12.45 18.67
C TYR A 184 -2.20 -12.89 17.67
N LEU A 185 -2.54 -14.18 17.70
CA LEU A 185 -3.54 -14.84 16.84
C LEU A 185 -4.60 -15.59 17.67
N TYR A 186 -4.60 -15.43 18.99
CA TYR A 186 -5.53 -16.14 19.87
C TYR A 186 -6.99 -15.73 19.62
N GLU A 187 -7.93 -16.61 19.95
CA GLU A 187 -9.36 -16.39 19.69
C GLU A 187 -9.67 -16.10 18.21
N ASN A 188 -9.13 -16.95 17.31
CA ASN A 188 -9.46 -16.97 15.89
C ASN A 188 -10.09 -18.33 15.52
N GLN A 189 -10.23 -18.62 14.23
CA GLN A 189 -10.86 -19.85 13.72
C GLN A 189 -9.87 -20.75 12.96
N LEU A 190 -8.56 -20.58 13.18
CA LEU A 190 -7.52 -21.30 12.47
C LEU A 190 -7.63 -22.80 12.71
N THR A 191 -7.66 -23.58 11.62
CA THR A 191 -7.69 -25.05 11.68
C THR A 191 -6.31 -25.68 11.46
N SER A 192 -5.43 -24.97 10.78
CA SER A 192 -4.03 -25.30 10.56
C SER A 192 -3.20 -24.03 10.40
N ILE A 193 -1.88 -24.18 10.48
CA ILE A 193 -0.91 -23.18 10.04
C ILE A 193 0.00 -23.88 9.04
N GLY A 194 0.16 -23.30 7.86
CA GLY A 194 0.96 -23.89 6.79
C GLY A 194 2.45 -23.94 7.13
N PRO A 195 3.21 -24.91 6.58
CA PRO A 195 4.66 -24.88 6.65
C PRO A 195 5.16 -23.56 6.04
N GLY A 196 6.22 -23.00 6.62
CA GLY A 196 6.82 -21.77 6.15
C GLY A 196 6.05 -20.47 6.42
N THR A 197 4.84 -20.51 7.01
CA THR A 197 4.05 -19.30 7.33
C THR A 197 4.82 -18.29 8.20
N LEU A 198 5.73 -18.78 9.06
CA LEU A 198 6.56 -17.94 9.95
C LEU A 198 7.99 -17.73 9.42
N ASN A 199 8.29 -18.13 8.19
CA ASN A 199 9.62 -17.98 7.60
C ASN A 199 10.00 -16.49 7.50
N GLY A 200 11.27 -16.19 7.76
CA GLY A 200 11.76 -14.82 7.72
C GLY A 200 11.37 -13.94 8.93
N LEU A 201 10.51 -14.40 9.84
CA LEU A 201 10.21 -13.73 11.13
C LEU A 201 11.33 -13.96 12.14
N ARG A 202 12.56 -13.58 11.79
CA ARG A 202 13.79 -13.91 12.53
C ARG A 202 13.88 -13.30 13.94
N GLY A 203 13.08 -12.27 14.20
CA GLY A 203 13.01 -11.58 15.48
C GLY A 203 11.87 -12.05 16.39
N LEU A 204 11.08 -13.05 15.98
CA LEU A 204 9.87 -13.44 16.70
C LEU A 204 10.24 -14.11 18.03
N GLN A 205 9.67 -13.58 19.12
CA GLN A 205 9.91 -14.02 20.49
C GLN A 205 8.64 -14.56 21.15
N THR A 206 7.48 -14.12 20.68
CA THR A 206 6.19 -14.53 21.24
C THR A 206 5.17 -14.70 20.13
N ILE A 207 4.51 -15.86 20.13
CA ILE A 207 3.37 -16.13 19.27
C ILE A 207 2.25 -16.76 20.09
N MET A 208 1.10 -16.10 20.22
CA MET A 208 -0.04 -16.66 20.96
C MET A 208 -1.11 -17.12 20.00
N MET A 209 -1.44 -18.41 20.01
CA MET A 209 -2.38 -19.02 19.07
C MET A 209 -3.46 -19.85 19.77
N ASN A 210 -3.57 -19.74 21.10
CA ASN A 210 -4.57 -20.43 21.90
C ASN A 210 -6.00 -20.05 21.48
N SER A 211 -6.98 -20.86 21.87
CA SER A 211 -8.39 -20.63 21.52
C SER A 211 -8.64 -20.54 20.01
N ASN A 212 -7.92 -21.36 19.24
CA ASN A 212 -8.17 -21.64 17.82
C ASN A 212 -8.69 -23.08 17.65
N LYS A 213 -8.89 -23.53 16.41
CA LYS A 213 -9.33 -24.89 16.04
C LYS A 213 -8.16 -25.76 15.54
N LEU A 214 -6.94 -25.44 15.96
CA LEU A 214 -5.71 -26.11 15.51
C LEU A 214 -5.67 -27.56 15.98
N LYS A 215 -5.40 -28.48 15.05
CA LYS A 215 -5.26 -29.92 15.36
C LYS A 215 -3.80 -30.37 15.50
N CYS A 216 -2.91 -29.76 14.72
CA CYS A 216 -1.48 -30.05 14.72
C CYS A 216 -0.70 -28.83 14.19
N LEU A 217 0.60 -28.80 14.46
CA LEU A 217 1.54 -27.83 13.90
C LEU A 217 2.55 -28.58 13.03
N PRO A 218 2.95 -28.03 11.85
CA PRO A 218 3.95 -28.67 11.02
C PRO A 218 5.33 -28.63 11.69
N ALA A 219 6.15 -29.66 11.45
CA ALA A 219 7.44 -29.85 12.12
C ALA A 219 8.45 -28.72 11.83
N ASP A 220 8.34 -28.08 10.66
CA ASP A 220 9.21 -27.01 10.19
C ASP A 220 8.67 -25.60 10.48
N LEU A 221 7.51 -25.49 11.16
CA LEU A 221 6.87 -24.20 11.45
C LEU A 221 7.82 -23.19 12.12
N LEU A 222 8.71 -23.70 12.97
CA LEU A 222 9.63 -22.91 13.80
C LEU A 222 11.09 -23.04 13.37
N SER A 223 11.35 -23.62 12.20
CA SER A 223 12.72 -23.93 11.72
C SER A 223 13.64 -22.71 11.63
N ASP A 224 13.08 -21.53 11.33
CA ASP A 224 13.80 -20.25 11.20
C ASP A 224 13.95 -19.49 12.53
N GLN A 225 13.31 -19.93 13.60
CA GLN A 225 13.23 -19.19 14.85
C GLN A 225 14.50 -19.35 15.67
N ARG A 226 15.17 -18.22 15.94
CA ARG A 226 16.44 -18.18 16.67
C ARG A 226 16.22 -17.62 18.07
N GLY A 227 16.24 -18.49 19.08
CA GLY A 227 16.15 -18.09 20.48
C GLY A 227 14.99 -18.74 21.22
N SER A 228 14.56 -18.11 22.32
CA SER A 228 13.40 -18.56 23.09
C SER A 228 12.12 -18.01 22.46
N LEU A 229 11.26 -18.92 22.02
CA LEU A 229 9.92 -18.61 21.53
C LEU A 229 8.90 -19.03 22.59
N ILE A 230 8.06 -18.09 23.00
CA ILE A 230 6.93 -18.34 23.89
C ILE A 230 5.68 -18.58 23.02
N MET A 231 5.02 -19.72 23.22
CA MET A 231 3.81 -20.12 22.50
C MET A 231 2.62 -20.35 23.42
#